data_AF-A0A075HZR9-F1
#
_entry.id   AF-A0A075HZR9-F1
#
_cell.length_a   1.000
_cell.length_b   1.000
_cell.length_c   1.000
_cell.angle_alpha   90.00
_cell.angle_beta   90.00
_cell.angle_gamma   90.00
#
_symmetry.space_group_name_H-M   'P 1'
#
loop_
_entity.id
_entity.type
_entity.pdbx_description
1 polymer ?
#
loop_
_entity_poly.entity_id
_entity_poly.type
_entity_poly.pdbx_seq_one_letter_code
_entity_poly.pdbx_strand_id
1 'polypeptide(L)'
;MTERKTNDKMLIIIGFVIIGIIFILYSRITDFSITEDSIQSIERVAIGFYLILLMSFGAIGYGIYRYHQRKITENKQSVLTTIAKLTRDSKSRKIFVATSLAYGMFFSLAAGLIIYQPDVIFSHHYDAVVPSAHMNVCCGEPGYMPTIIVYITDHLGLQIIPINLVLVIIVSYLVGLNTSLAVKAISTTKKSGGLTGISATTGLFIACPTCAGTFLTIFIGSSSAVTVTLVLTQLQTLFIGITIPILLLTPIIIAKKIQKKDDDCTLNTKRQ
;
A
#
# COMPACT_ATOMS: atom_id res chain seq x y z
N MET A 1 7.45 35.55 5.12
CA MET A 1 6.42 34.61 4.59
C MET A 1 7.06 33.24 4.30
N THR A 2 7.74 32.66 5.28
CA THR A 2 8.68 31.53 5.09
C THR A 2 8.34 30.32 5.98
N GLU A 3 7.57 30.53 7.05
CA GLU A 3 7.19 29.48 8.02
C GLU A 3 6.22 28.42 7.49
N ARG A 4 5.31 28.76 6.57
CA ARG A 4 4.39 27.75 6.02
C ARG A 4 5.09 26.70 5.15
N LYS A 5 6.35 26.89 4.74
CA LYS A 5 7.07 26.03 3.78
C LYS A 5 7.46 24.66 4.33
N THR A 6 7.71 24.59 5.63
CA THR A 6 8.22 23.38 6.30
C THR A 6 7.09 22.46 6.77
N ASN A 7 5.93 23.05 7.11
CA ASN A 7 4.84 22.33 7.78
C ASN A 7 4.18 21.21 6.96
N ASP A 8 4.14 21.31 5.62
CA ASP A 8 3.40 20.35 4.79
C ASP A 8 4.11 18.99 4.73
N LYS A 9 5.44 19.02 4.53
CA LYS A 9 6.29 17.83 4.53
C LYS A 9 6.45 17.27 5.95
N MET A 10 6.45 18.15 6.94
CA MET A 10 6.56 17.79 8.35
C MET A 10 5.40 16.90 8.80
N LEU A 11 4.17 17.14 8.34
CA LEU A 11 3.03 16.23 8.63
C LEU A 11 3.24 14.81 8.09
N ILE A 12 3.78 14.68 6.88
CA ILE A 12 4.07 13.38 6.26
C ILE A 12 5.16 12.66 7.06
N ILE A 13 6.26 13.36 7.38
CA ILE A 13 7.39 12.80 8.13
C ILE A 13 6.95 12.39 9.53
N ILE A 14 6.23 13.25 10.24
CA ILE A 14 5.71 12.98 11.58
C ILE A 14 4.81 11.74 11.56
N GLY A 15 3.91 11.60 10.57
CA GLY A 15 3.06 10.42 10.46
C GLY A 15 3.86 9.13 10.32
N PHE A 16 4.87 9.08 9.44
CA PHE A 16 5.73 7.89 9.30
C PHE A 16 6.57 7.61 10.55
N VAL A 17 7.09 8.66 11.20
CA VAL A 17 7.87 8.53 12.44
C VAL A 17 6.99 7.99 13.56
N ILE A 18 5.76 8.49 13.72
CA ILE A 18 4.81 8.00 14.72
C ILE A 18 4.48 6.53 14.46
N ILE A 19 4.23 6.12 13.21
CA ILE A 19 4.03 4.70 12.86
C ILE A 19 5.23 3.86 13.32
N GLY A 20 6.46 4.28 13.02
CA GLY A 20 7.66 3.55 13.48
C GLY A 20 7.74 3.47 15.01
N ILE A 21 7.47 4.56 15.71
CA ILE A 21 7.52 4.62 17.17
C ILE A 21 6.46 3.71 17.80
N ILE A 22 5.20 3.74 17.33
CA ILE A 22 4.15 2.90 17.93
C ILE A 22 4.41 1.41 17.71
N PHE A 23 4.99 1.02 16.57
CA PHE A 23 5.38 -0.37 16.32
C PHE A 23 6.49 -0.83 17.29
N ILE A 24 7.53 -0.01 17.48
CA ILE A 24 8.61 -0.28 18.43
C ILE A 24 8.08 -0.30 19.88
N LEU A 25 7.24 0.66 20.24
CA LEU A 25 6.71 0.77 21.58
C LEU A 25 5.82 -0.43 21.90
N TYR A 26 4.95 -0.84 20.98
CA TYR A 26 4.11 -2.03 21.16
C TYR A 26 4.94 -3.31 21.29
N SER A 27 5.95 -3.51 20.44
CA SER A 27 6.80 -4.70 20.52
C SER A 27 7.57 -4.81 21.84
N ARG A 28 7.89 -3.66 22.45
CA ARG A 28 8.56 -3.64 23.76
C ARG A 28 7.61 -3.98 24.91
N ILE A 29 6.33 -3.61 24.83
CA ILE A 29 5.35 -3.88 25.90
C ILE A 29 5.04 -5.38 26.00
N THR A 30 4.97 -6.08 24.86
CA THR A 30 4.65 -7.50 24.81
C THR A 30 5.70 -8.40 25.46
N ASP A 31 6.97 -7.99 25.48
CA ASP A 31 8.06 -8.77 26.10
C ASP A 31 7.99 -8.80 27.63
N PHE A 32 7.37 -7.79 28.29
CA PHE A 32 7.41 -7.63 29.75
C PHE A 32 6.15 -8.09 30.49
N SER A 33 5.05 -8.40 29.79
CA SER A 33 3.71 -8.30 30.39
C SER A 33 2.90 -9.61 30.47
N ILE A 34 3.48 -10.80 30.26
CA ILE A 34 2.67 -12.04 30.22
C ILE A 34 2.31 -12.54 31.64
N THR A 35 1.23 -11.98 32.19
CA THR A 35 0.49 -12.47 33.37
C THR A 35 -0.99 -12.36 33.07
N GLU A 36 -1.84 -13.30 33.49
CA GLU A 36 -3.30 -13.29 33.18
C GLU A 36 -4.01 -11.99 33.60
N ASP A 37 -3.55 -11.34 34.68
CA ASP A 37 -4.12 -10.07 35.18
C ASP A 37 -3.85 -8.85 34.27
N SER A 38 -2.87 -8.93 33.37
CA SER A 38 -2.46 -7.79 32.52
C SER A 38 -3.21 -7.71 31.20
N ILE A 39 -3.95 -8.77 30.80
CA ILE A 39 -4.57 -8.90 29.47
C ILE A 39 -5.51 -7.73 29.16
N GLN A 40 -6.35 -7.33 30.11
CA GLN A 40 -7.25 -6.18 29.96
C GLN A 40 -6.51 -4.85 29.75
N SER A 41 -5.31 -4.71 30.34
CA SER A 41 -4.50 -3.51 30.17
C SER A 41 -3.85 -3.48 28.79
N ILE A 42 -3.39 -4.63 28.29
CA ILE A 42 -2.80 -4.75 26.95
C ILE A 42 -3.86 -4.50 25.88
N GLU A 43 -5.11 -4.93 26.07
CA GLU A 43 -6.21 -4.67 25.13
C GLU A 43 -6.46 -3.16 24.93
N ARG A 44 -6.43 -2.36 26.01
CA ARG A 44 -6.55 -0.90 25.90
C ARG A 44 -5.39 -0.29 25.13
N VAL A 45 -4.16 -0.78 25.34
CA VAL A 45 -2.97 -0.35 24.59
C VAL A 45 -3.12 -0.72 23.11
N ALA A 46 -3.66 -1.89 22.80
CA ALA A 46 -3.91 -2.34 21.43
C ALA A 46 -4.94 -1.48 20.70
N ILE A 47 -6.03 -1.08 21.37
CA ILE A 47 -7.00 -0.12 20.82
C ILE A 47 -6.31 1.23 20.57
N GLY A 48 -5.53 1.72 21.53
CA GLY A 48 -4.75 2.95 21.40
C GLY A 48 -3.78 2.91 20.21
N PHE A 49 -3.12 1.77 19.99
CA PHE A 49 -2.24 1.55 18.85
C PHE A 49 -2.98 1.76 17.51
N TYR A 50 -4.15 1.14 17.32
CA TYR A 50 -4.92 1.31 16.07
C TYR A 50 -5.46 2.73 15.90
N LEU A 51 -5.87 3.41 16.98
CA LEU A 51 -6.31 4.81 16.91
C LEU A 51 -5.16 5.73 16.46
N ILE A 52 -3.97 5.57 17.03
CA ILE A 52 -2.78 6.35 16.63
C ILE A 52 -2.37 6.02 15.19
N LEU A 53 -2.45 4.75 14.80
CA LEU A 53 -2.19 4.32 13.44
C LEU A 53 -3.13 5.00 12.43
N LEU A 54 -4.44 5.02 12.71
CA LEU A 54 -5.44 5.71 11.88
C LEU A 54 -5.20 7.23 11.81
N MET A 55 -4.92 7.87 12.95
CA MET A 55 -4.57 9.29 12.98
C MET A 55 -3.32 9.60 12.15
N SER A 56 -2.32 8.71 12.19
CA SER A 56 -1.09 8.84 11.42
C SER A 56 -1.35 8.76 9.91
N PHE A 57 -2.19 7.81 9.46
CA PHE A 57 -2.61 7.76 8.06
C PHE A 57 -3.38 9.02 7.64
N GLY A 58 -4.26 9.53 8.49
CA GLY A 58 -4.97 10.79 8.26
C GLY A 58 -4.01 11.96 8.08
N ALA A 59 -3.00 12.09 8.95
CA ALA A 59 -1.97 13.13 8.87
C ALA A 59 -1.13 13.02 7.59
N ILE A 60 -0.73 11.81 7.20
CA ILE A 60 0.01 11.55 5.95
C ILE A 60 -0.83 11.93 4.73
N GLY A 61 -2.08 11.45 4.67
CA GLY A 61 -3.00 11.73 3.56
C GLY A 61 -3.26 13.24 3.40
N TYR A 62 -3.52 13.93 4.51
CA TYR A 62 -3.72 15.38 4.51
C TYR A 62 -2.43 16.13 4.13
N GLY A 63 -1.27 15.69 4.63
CA GLY A 63 0.03 16.24 4.26
C GLY A 63 0.32 16.12 2.76
N ILE A 64 0.09 14.94 2.17
CA ILE A 64 0.23 14.70 0.73
C ILE A 64 -0.72 15.61 -0.06
N TYR A 65 -2.00 15.69 0.33
CA TYR A 65 -2.99 16.54 -0.34
C TYR A 65 -2.55 18.02 -0.36
N ARG A 66 -2.16 18.56 0.80
CA ARG A 66 -1.73 19.96 0.91
C ARG A 66 -0.43 20.22 0.14
N TYR A 67 0.50 19.27 0.19
CA TYR A 67 1.76 19.33 -0.55
C TYR A 67 1.54 19.36 -2.07
N HIS A 68 0.66 18.52 -2.59
CA HIS A 68 0.27 18.50 -4.01
C HIS A 68 -0.37 19.81 -4.45
N GLN A 69 -1.35 20.32 -3.70
CA GLN A 69 -2.03 21.59 -4.00
C GLN A 69 -1.01 22.73 -4.14
N ARG A 70 -0.13 22.86 -3.16
CA ARG A 70 0.90 23.89 -3.14
C ARG A 70 1.86 23.80 -4.31
N LYS A 71 2.34 22.59 -4.64
CA LYS A 71 3.28 22.40 -5.74
C LYS A 71 2.71 22.82 -7.09
N ILE A 72 1.40 22.65 -7.26
CA ILE A 72 0.69 23.11 -8.45
C ILE A 72 0.60 24.65 -8.46
N THR A 73 0.28 25.28 -7.33
CA THR A 73 0.19 26.75 -7.21
C THR A 73 1.53 27.45 -7.37
N GLU A 74 2.63 26.88 -6.85
CA GLU A 74 3.98 27.47 -6.98
C GLU A 74 4.48 27.50 -8.44
N ASN A 75 3.88 26.70 -9.34
CA ASN A 75 4.14 26.60 -10.79
C ASN A 75 5.62 26.57 -11.23
N LYS A 76 6.54 26.17 -10.33
CA LYS A 76 7.95 25.96 -10.67
C LYS A 76 8.09 24.67 -11.46
N GLN A 77 8.80 24.68 -12.59
CA GLN A 77 9.21 23.46 -13.31
C GLN A 77 10.11 22.63 -12.38
N SER A 78 9.52 21.60 -11.77
CA SER A 78 10.23 20.63 -10.93
C SER A 78 9.58 19.27 -11.11
N VAL A 79 10.36 18.19 -10.98
CA VAL A 79 9.87 16.80 -11.16
C VAL A 79 8.61 16.54 -10.33
N LEU A 80 8.59 17.02 -9.09
CA LEU A 80 7.44 16.90 -8.18
C LEU A 80 6.22 17.71 -8.65
N THR A 81 6.43 18.87 -9.28
CA THR A 81 5.34 19.66 -9.88
C THR A 81 4.71 18.91 -11.06
N THR A 82 5.53 18.28 -11.90
CA THR A 82 5.05 17.45 -13.02
C THR A 82 4.25 16.26 -12.52
N ILE A 83 4.74 15.53 -11.51
CA ILE A 83 3.99 14.45 -10.86
C ILE A 83 2.65 14.99 -10.34
N ALA A 84 2.68 16.10 -9.58
CA ALA A 84 1.46 16.67 -9.00
C ALA A 84 0.41 17.08 -10.05
N LYS A 85 0.85 17.68 -11.17
CA LYS A 85 -0.04 18.03 -12.29
C LYS A 85 -0.60 16.79 -12.98
N LEU A 86 0.23 15.78 -13.24
CA LEU A 86 -0.19 14.54 -13.90
C LEU A 86 -1.16 13.72 -13.06
N THR A 87 -0.99 13.68 -11.73
CA THR A 87 -1.88 12.97 -10.81
C THR A 87 -3.24 13.66 -10.65
N ARG A 88 -3.30 15.00 -10.82
CA ARG A 88 -4.56 15.76 -10.65
C ARG A 88 -5.46 15.72 -11.89
N ASP A 89 -4.93 15.37 -13.05
CA ASP A 89 -5.70 15.20 -14.28
C ASP A 89 -6.88 14.23 -14.06
N SER A 90 -8.08 14.58 -14.53
CA SER A 90 -9.31 13.84 -14.21
C SER A 90 -9.27 12.40 -14.72
N LYS A 91 -8.61 12.15 -15.87
CA LYS A 91 -8.40 10.81 -16.41
C LYS A 91 -7.37 10.04 -15.59
N SER A 92 -6.20 10.63 -15.32
CA SER A 92 -5.17 10.01 -14.48
C SER A 92 -5.68 9.68 -13.08
N ARG A 93 -6.49 10.56 -12.47
CA ARG A 93 -7.08 10.36 -11.15
C ARG A 93 -8.04 9.17 -11.13
N LYS A 94 -8.86 8.98 -12.17
CA LYS A 94 -9.72 7.80 -12.30
C LYS A 94 -8.90 6.51 -12.39
N ILE A 95 -7.84 6.51 -13.20
CA ILE A 95 -6.92 5.38 -13.33
C ILE A 95 -6.24 5.09 -11.99
N PHE A 96 -5.71 6.13 -11.33
CA PHE A 96 -5.08 6.03 -10.01
C PHE A 96 -6.00 5.35 -8.98
N VAL A 97 -7.24 5.84 -8.84
CA VAL A 97 -8.21 5.28 -7.87
C VAL A 97 -8.59 3.84 -8.24
N ALA A 98 -8.92 3.59 -9.50
CA ALA A 98 -9.32 2.26 -9.96
C ALA A 98 -8.20 1.22 -9.75
N THR A 99 -6.97 1.56 -10.13
CA THR A 99 -5.82 0.68 -9.94
C THR A 99 -5.47 0.50 -8.47
N SER A 100 -5.52 1.56 -7.65
CA SER A 100 -5.23 1.45 -6.21
C SER A 100 -6.24 0.55 -5.50
N LEU A 101 -7.54 0.67 -5.81
CA LEU A 101 -8.58 -0.16 -5.21
C LEU A 101 -8.48 -1.62 -5.67
N ALA A 102 -8.32 -1.86 -6.97
CA ALA A 102 -8.19 -3.20 -7.52
C ALA A 102 -6.96 -3.91 -6.95
N TYR A 103 -5.82 -3.23 -6.91
CA TYR A 103 -4.59 -3.77 -6.32
C TYR A 103 -4.72 -3.97 -4.81
N GLY A 104 -5.36 -3.05 -4.10
CA GLY A 104 -5.59 -3.17 -2.65
C GLY A 104 -6.44 -4.38 -2.29
N MET A 105 -7.55 -4.60 -3.00
CA MET A 105 -8.40 -5.78 -2.80
C MET A 105 -7.62 -7.07 -3.08
N PHE A 106 -6.85 -7.09 -4.16
CA PHE A 106 -6.02 -8.22 -4.52
C PHE A 106 -4.92 -8.51 -3.48
N PHE A 107 -4.23 -7.46 -3.02
CA PHE A 107 -3.22 -7.57 -1.98
C PHE A 107 -3.84 -8.01 -0.65
N SER A 108 -5.04 -7.56 -0.29
CA SER A 108 -5.74 -8.02 0.91
C SER A 108 -6.03 -9.52 0.90
N LEU A 109 -6.39 -10.09 -0.24
CA LEU A 109 -6.53 -11.54 -0.39
C LEU A 109 -5.17 -12.24 -0.29
N ALA A 110 -4.16 -11.72 -0.98
CA ALA A 110 -2.83 -12.33 -1.03
C ALA A 110 -2.08 -12.27 0.32
N ALA A 111 -2.24 -11.19 1.07
CA ALA A 111 -1.60 -10.96 2.37
C ALA A 111 -2.37 -11.61 3.53
N GLY A 112 -3.42 -12.37 3.26
CA GLY A 112 -4.24 -13.01 4.29
C GLY A 112 -5.04 -12.04 5.15
N LEU A 113 -5.27 -10.80 4.68
CA LEU A 113 -6.19 -9.88 5.37
C LEU A 113 -7.63 -10.37 5.25
N ILE A 114 -7.98 -10.96 4.10
CA ILE A 114 -9.24 -11.68 3.88
C ILE A 114 -8.90 -13.17 3.81
N ILE A 115 -9.42 -13.95 4.75
CA ILE A 115 -9.16 -15.38 4.88
C ILE A 115 -10.42 -16.12 4.46
N TYR A 116 -10.27 -17.03 3.50
CA TYR A 116 -11.32 -17.97 3.12
C TYR A 116 -10.79 -19.39 3.31
N GLN A 117 -11.40 -20.15 4.24
CA GLN A 117 -11.06 -21.54 4.51
C GLN A 117 -12.31 -22.41 4.31
N PRO A 118 -12.51 -22.99 3.12
CA PRO A 118 -13.68 -23.85 2.85
C PRO A 118 -13.61 -25.19 3.60
N ASP A 119 -12.39 -25.70 3.86
CA ASP A 119 -12.17 -26.99 4.51
C ASP A 119 -12.25 -26.93 6.05
N VAL A 120 -12.34 -25.72 6.62
CA VAL A 120 -12.37 -25.50 8.06
C VAL A 120 -13.66 -24.76 8.41
N ILE A 121 -14.41 -25.29 9.36
CA ILE A 121 -15.60 -24.64 9.92
C ILE A 121 -15.16 -23.93 11.20
N PHE A 122 -15.18 -22.60 11.22
CA PHE A 122 -14.65 -21.84 12.35
C PHE A 122 -15.35 -22.12 13.68
N SER A 123 -16.67 -22.28 13.66
CA SER A 123 -17.44 -22.65 14.85
C SER A 123 -17.08 -24.03 15.39
N HIS A 124 -16.75 -24.99 14.52
CA HIS A 124 -16.44 -26.37 14.95
C HIS A 124 -14.95 -26.59 15.28
N HIS A 125 -14.04 -25.87 14.62
CA HIS A 125 -12.59 -26.08 14.75
C HIS A 125 -11.91 -25.08 15.69
N TYR A 126 -12.44 -23.86 15.78
CA TYR A 126 -11.89 -22.80 16.62
C TYR A 126 -12.82 -22.42 17.78
N ASP A 127 -13.93 -23.15 17.95
CA ASP A 127 -14.99 -22.87 18.92
C ASP A 127 -15.46 -21.40 18.87
N ALA A 128 -15.39 -20.81 17.66
CA ALA A 128 -15.66 -19.41 17.43
C ALA A 128 -17.16 -19.18 17.30
N VAL A 129 -17.71 -18.24 18.06
CA VAL A 129 -19.11 -17.83 17.91
C VAL A 129 -19.22 -16.95 16.67
N VAL A 130 -19.78 -17.47 15.58
CA VAL A 130 -19.96 -16.69 14.35
C VAL A 130 -21.32 -15.95 14.40
N PRO A 131 -21.38 -14.63 14.15
CA PRO A 131 -20.27 -13.69 13.92
C PRO A 131 -19.65 -13.18 15.23
N SER A 132 -18.31 -13.09 15.28
CA SER A 132 -17.59 -12.47 16.39
C SER A 132 -16.34 -11.73 15.95
N ALA A 133 -15.86 -10.83 16.80
CA ALA A 133 -14.57 -10.18 16.65
C ALA A 133 -13.74 -10.43 17.91
N HIS A 134 -12.52 -10.91 17.72
CA HIS A 134 -11.57 -11.16 18.78
C HIS A 134 -10.26 -10.43 18.49
N MET A 135 -9.68 -9.81 19.51
CA MET A 135 -8.38 -9.17 19.39
C MET A 135 -7.32 -10.06 20.02
N ASN A 136 -6.37 -10.51 19.22
CA ASN A 136 -5.17 -11.16 19.74
C ASN A 136 -4.13 -10.07 20.04
N VAL A 137 -3.88 -9.84 21.33
CA VAL A 137 -3.08 -8.72 21.81
C VAL A 137 -1.60 -9.09 22.02
N CYS A 138 -1.24 -10.37 21.93
CA CYS A 138 0.10 -10.84 22.34
C CYS A 138 0.69 -11.94 21.45
N CYS A 139 1.96 -12.24 21.75
CA CYS A 139 2.70 -13.45 21.36
C CYS A 139 3.00 -13.62 19.86
N GLY A 140 3.16 -12.52 19.13
CA GLY A 140 3.59 -12.54 17.73
C GLY A 140 4.83 -11.70 17.49
N GLU A 141 5.39 -11.82 16.28
CA GLU A 141 6.55 -11.03 15.87
C GLU A 141 6.23 -9.52 15.82
N PRO A 142 7.24 -8.64 16.02
CA PRO A 142 7.08 -7.20 15.92
C PRO A 142 6.37 -6.77 14.63
N GLY A 143 5.28 -6.01 14.79
CA GLY A 143 4.45 -5.53 13.68
C GLY A 143 3.33 -6.46 13.22
N TYR A 144 3.29 -7.70 13.72
CA TYR A 144 2.14 -8.59 13.56
C TYR A 144 1.15 -8.51 14.73
N MET A 145 1.54 -7.92 15.86
CA MET A 145 0.68 -7.67 17.00
C MET A 145 0.46 -6.16 17.23
N PRO A 146 -0.70 -5.75 17.76
CA PRO A 146 -1.91 -6.55 18.01
C PRO A 146 -2.59 -6.94 16.70
N THR A 147 -3.23 -8.10 16.63
CA THR A 147 -4.05 -8.52 15.47
C THR A 147 -5.53 -8.52 15.85
N ILE A 148 -6.38 -8.00 14.95
CA ILE A 148 -7.84 -8.16 15.07
C ILE A 148 -8.30 -9.27 14.13
N ILE A 149 -9.04 -10.24 14.65
CA ILE A 149 -9.64 -11.34 13.88
C ILE A 149 -11.15 -11.17 13.95
N VAL A 150 -11.80 -11.08 12.79
CA VAL A 150 -13.26 -11.00 12.68
C VAL A 150 -13.76 -12.22 11.92
N TYR A 151 -14.58 -13.03 12.58
CA TYR A 151 -15.27 -14.15 11.97
C TYR A 151 -16.62 -13.65 11.43
N ILE A 152 -16.75 -13.56 10.11
CA ILE A 152 -17.97 -13.07 9.45
C ILE A 152 -18.94 -14.23 9.21
N THR A 153 -18.41 -15.34 8.68
CA THR A 153 -19.14 -16.61 8.49
C THR A 153 -18.23 -17.77 8.90
N ASP A 154 -18.74 -19.00 8.93
CA ASP A 154 -17.95 -20.20 9.28
C ASP A 154 -16.73 -20.45 8.39
N HIS A 155 -16.63 -19.80 7.23
CA HIS A 155 -15.53 -19.97 6.27
C HIS A 155 -14.84 -18.67 5.86
N LEU A 156 -15.42 -17.51 6.20
CA LEU A 156 -14.88 -16.18 5.85
C LEU A 156 -14.48 -15.41 7.10
N GLY A 157 -13.19 -15.10 7.19
CA GLY A 157 -12.59 -14.30 8.25
C GLY A 157 -11.89 -13.07 7.69
N LEU A 158 -11.76 -12.05 8.53
CA LEU A 158 -10.94 -10.88 8.28
C LEU A 158 -9.87 -10.81 9.36
N GLN A 159 -8.60 -10.75 8.96
CA GLN A 159 -7.47 -10.61 9.88
C GLN A 159 -6.77 -9.28 9.63
N ILE A 160 -6.80 -8.37 10.59
CA ILE A 160 -6.16 -7.06 10.48
C ILE A 160 -4.81 -7.12 11.19
N ILE A 161 -3.77 -7.44 10.42
CA ILE A 161 -2.38 -7.40 10.88
C ILE A 161 -1.82 -5.99 10.63
N PRO A 162 -1.26 -5.29 11.64
CA PRO A 162 -0.82 -3.90 11.51
C PRO A 162 0.15 -3.66 10.36
N ILE A 163 1.19 -4.49 10.22
CA ILE A 163 2.17 -4.33 9.14
C ILE A 163 1.53 -4.55 7.77
N ASN A 164 0.64 -5.52 7.62
CA ASN A 164 -0.07 -5.77 6.36
C ASN A 164 -1.03 -4.63 6.02
N LEU A 165 -1.65 -4.00 7.03
CA LEU A 165 -2.47 -2.80 6.86
C LEU A 165 -1.64 -1.61 6.35
N VAL A 166 -0.44 -1.39 6.91
CA VAL A 166 0.49 -0.37 6.43
C VAL A 166 0.93 -0.66 5.00
N LEU A 167 1.31 -1.91 4.70
CA LEU A 167 1.76 -2.34 3.39
C LEU A 167 0.65 -2.22 2.33
N VAL A 168 -0.57 -2.65 2.60
CA VAL A 168 -1.67 -2.55 1.63
C VAL A 168 -1.93 -1.10 1.26
N ILE A 169 -1.89 -0.17 2.22
CA ILE A 169 -2.11 1.26 1.96
C ILE A 169 -0.96 1.84 1.12
N ILE A 170 0.30 1.61 1.53
CA ILE A 170 1.48 2.18 0.85
C ILE A 170 1.64 1.60 -0.55
N VAL A 171 1.63 0.26 -0.68
CA VAL A 171 1.90 -0.41 -1.96
C VAL A 171 0.77 -0.12 -2.94
N SER A 172 -0.50 -0.15 -2.51
CA SER A 172 -1.64 0.18 -3.41
C SER A 172 -1.56 1.62 -3.91
N TYR A 173 -1.21 2.57 -3.03
CA TYR A 173 -1.00 3.96 -3.42
C TYR A 173 0.14 4.08 -4.45
N LEU A 174 1.28 3.43 -4.20
CA LEU A 174 2.43 3.48 -5.10
C LEU A 174 2.13 2.84 -6.45
N VAL A 175 1.48 1.68 -6.48
CA VAL A 175 1.08 1.01 -7.73
C VAL A 175 0.10 1.87 -8.52
N GLY A 176 -0.92 2.45 -7.88
CA GLY A 176 -1.84 3.37 -8.53
C GLY A 176 -1.14 4.60 -9.10
N LEU A 177 -0.18 5.17 -8.35
CA LEU A 177 0.59 6.34 -8.80
C LEU A 177 1.45 5.99 -10.02
N ASN A 178 2.16 4.89 -9.98
CA ASN A 178 3.00 4.43 -11.09
C ASN A 178 2.19 4.15 -12.35
N THR A 179 1.07 3.43 -12.22
CA THR A 179 0.21 3.10 -13.35
C THR A 179 -0.43 4.35 -13.96
N SER A 180 -0.95 5.27 -13.15
CA SER A 180 -1.54 6.52 -13.66
C SER A 180 -0.53 7.39 -14.41
N LEU A 181 0.71 7.50 -13.89
CA LEU A 181 1.79 8.22 -14.56
C LEU A 181 2.24 7.52 -15.84
N ALA A 182 2.38 6.20 -15.82
CA ALA A 182 2.79 5.41 -16.98
C ALA A 182 1.75 5.52 -18.12
N VAL A 183 0.47 5.35 -17.82
CA VAL A 183 -0.61 5.49 -18.82
C VAL A 183 -0.64 6.89 -19.39
N LYS A 184 -0.51 7.93 -18.55
CA LYS A 184 -0.46 9.31 -19.02
C LYS A 184 0.76 9.56 -19.90
N ALA A 185 1.94 9.09 -19.51
CA ALA A 185 3.17 9.19 -20.30
C ALA A 185 3.02 8.52 -21.68
N ILE A 186 2.44 7.33 -21.74
CA ILE A 186 2.18 6.62 -22.99
C ILE A 186 1.18 7.39 -23.86
N SER A 187 0.08 7.85 -23.26
CA SER A 187 -0.97 8.61 -23.98
C SER A 187 -0.45 9.93 -24.57
N THR A 188 0.52 10.57 -23.91
CA THR A 188 1.14 11.81 -24.40
C THR A 188 2.23 11.53 -25.45
N THR A 189 2.78 10.32 -25.52
CA THR A 189 3.95 10.01 -26.38
C THR A 189 3.63 9.28 -27.69
N LYS A 190 2.39 8.86 -27.95
CA LYS A 190 2.01 8.24 -29.23
C LYS A 190 0.70 8.76 -29.84
N LYS A 191 0.83 9.33 -31.04
CA LYS A 191 -0.14 9.19 -32.15
C LYS A 191 -0.05 7.72 -32.63
N SER A 192 -1.19 7.05 -32.78
CA SER A 192 -1.41 5.74 -33.45
C SER A 192 -1.03 4.43 -32.72
N GLY A 193 -1.96 3.46 -32.83
CA GLY A 193 -1.63 2.06 -33.07
C GLY A 193 -1.94 1.11 -31.92
N GLY A 194 -3.06 0.37 -32.05
CA GLY A 194 -3.59 -0.53 -31.03
C GLY A 194 -2.67 -1.70 -30.72
N LEU A 195 -2.06 -1.69 -29.54
CA LEU A 195 -1.62 -2.88 -28.80
C LEU A 195 -1.27 -2.49 -27.35
N THR A 196 -2.12 -1.68 -26.72
CA THR A 196 -1.87 -1.08 -25.38
C THR A 196 -2.48 -1.87 -24.22
N GLY A 197 -3.07 -3.05 -24.48
CA GLY A 197 -3.71 -3.88 -23.45
C GLY A 197 -2.76 -4.78 -22.67
N ILE A 198 -1.64 -5.21 -23.27
CA ILE A 198 -0.82 -6.32 -22.75
C ILE A 198 0.35 -5.84 -21.86
N SER A 199 0.72 -4.55 -21.95
CA SER A 199 1.83 -3.98 -21.16
C SER A 199 1.40 -3.37 -19.82
N ALA A 200 0.10 -3.19 -19.57
CA ALA A 200 -0.40 -2.68 -18.30
C ALA A 200 -0.53 -3.76 -17.22
N THR A 201 -0.77 -5.02 -17.62
CA THR A 201 -0.95 -6.14 -16.69
C THR A 201 0.38 -6.70 -16.17
N THR A 202 1.43 -6.72 -16.99
CA THR A 202 2.77 -7.15 -16.56
C THR A 202 3.40 -6.20 -15.53
N GLY A 203 3.08 -4.90 -15.58
CA GLY A 203 3.52 -3.94 -14.57
C GLY A 203 2.85 -4.09 -13.19
N LEU A 204 1.61 -4.59 -13.16
CA LEU A 204 0.82 -4.74 -11.93
C LEU A 204 1.34 -5.88 -11.04
N PHE A 205 1.90 -6.94 -11.62
CA PHE A 205 2.42 -8.11 -10.89
C PHE A 205 3.91 -8.04 -10.54
N ILE A 206 4.68 -7.12 -11.15
CA ILE A 206 6.06 -6.82 -10.72
C ILE A 206 6.07 -6.27 -9.28
N ALA A 207 4.97 -5.65 -8.84
CA ALA A 207 4.87 -5.00 -7.53
C ALA A 207 4.72 -5.97 -6.33
N CYS A 208 4.32 -7.23 -6.56
CA CYS A 208 4.18 -8.23 -5.52
C CYS A 208 4.19 -9.64 -6.15
N PRO A 209 5.37 -10.23 -6.39
CA PRO A 209 5.47 -11.57 -6.97
C PRO A 209 4.81 -12.63 -6.08
N THR A 210 4.79 -12.45 -4.75
CA THR A 210 4.01 -13.28 -3.81
C THR A 210 2.51 -13.23 -4.11
N CYS A 211 1.97 -12.05 -4.40
CA CYS A 211 0.56 -11.90 -4.75
C CYS A 211 0.24 -12.59 -6.08
N ALA A 212 1.15 -12.55 -7.06
CA ALA A 212 1.03 -13.35 -8.28
C ALA A 212 1.01 -14.86 -7.99
N GLY A 213 1.86 -15.34 -7.08
CA GLY A 213 1.84 -16.73 -6.61
C GLY A 213 0.50 -17.14 -6.00
N THR A 214 -0.02 -16.33 -5.06
CA THR A 214 -1.32 -16.60 -4.40
C THR A 214 -2.49 -16.54 -5.39
N PHE A 215 -2.44 -15.65 -6.39
CA PHE A 215 -3.43 -15.62 -7.48
C PHE A 215 -3.45 -16.91 -8.29
N LEU A 216 -2.27 -17.41 -8.68
CA LEU A 216 -2.15 -18.66 -9.43
C LEU A 216 -2.68 -19.84 -8.59
N THR A 217 -2.44 -19.84 -7.28
CA THR A 217 -3.00 -20.87 -6.38
C THR A 217 -4.53 -20.80 -6.29
N ILE A 218 -5.09 -19.62 -6.04
CA ILE A 218 -6.55 -19.45 -5.82
C ILE A 218 -7.36 -19.64 -7.11
N PHE A 219 -6.87 -19.12 -8.24
CA PHE A 219 -7.65 -19.09 -9.49
C PHE A 219 -7.28 -20.17 -10.50
N ILE A 220 -6.03 -20.66 -10.49
CA ILE A 220 -5.58 -21.69 -11.43
C ILE A 220 -5.51 -23.07 -10.76
N GLY A 221 -5.52 -23.14 -9.42
CA GLY A 221 -5.61 -24.40 -8.69
C GLY A 221 -4.47 -25.38 -8.98
N SER A 222 -3.31 -24.87 -9.43
CA SER A 222 -2.21 -25.74 -9.84
C SER A 222 -1.42 -26.24 -8.61
N SER A 223 -1.14 -27.54 -8.59
CA SER A 223 -0.29 -28.18 -7.57
C SER A 223 1.14 -27.61 -7.54
N SER A 224 1.60 -27.01 -8.65
CA SER A 224 2.84 -26.23 -8.72
C SER A 224 2.76 -24.84 -8.09
N ALA A 225 1.55 -24.28 -7.91
CA ALA A 225 1.39 -22.98 -7.26
C ALA A 225 1.58 -23.05 -5.74
N VAL A 226 1.34 -24.22 -5.13
CA VAL A 226 1.52 -24.43 -3.68
C VAL A 226 3.00 -24.37 -3.30
N THR A 227 3.88 -24.98 -4.10
CA THR A 227 5.34 -24.93 -3.89
C THR A 227 5.91 -23.55 -4.21
N VAL A 228 5.41 -22.91 -5.28
CA VAL A 228 5.77 -21.53 -5.63
C VAL A 228 5.36 -20.57 -4.52
N THR A 229 4.18 -20.73 -3.91
CA THR A 229 3.71 -19.89 -2.80
C THR A 229 4.62 -20.04 -1.58
N LEU A 230 4.98 -21.26 -1.19
CA LEU A 230 5.87 -21.51 -0.04
C LEU A 230 7.29 -20.93 -0.23
N VAL A 231 7.83 -20.98 -1.46
CA VAL A 231 9.14 -20.38 -1.74
C VAL A 231 9.04 -18.84 -1.76
N LEU A 232 7.95 -18.30 -2.31
CA LEU A 232 7.73 -16.87 -2.38
C LEU A 232 7.45 -16.24 -1.00
N THR A 233 6.78 -16.94 -0.07
CA THR A 233 6.54 -16.44 1.29
C THR A 233 7.83 -16.24 2.07
N GLN A 234 8.82 -17.14 1.92
CA GLN A 234 10.14 -16.97 2.54
C GLN A 234 10.92 -15.78 1.96
N LEU A 235 10.67 -15.44 0.69
CA LEU A 235 11.28 -14.30 0.01
C LEU A 235 10.46 -13.01 0.12
N GLN A 236 9.31 -13.04 0.79
CA GLN A 236 8.37 -11.91 0.84
C GLN A 236 9.02 -10.63 1.36
N THR A 237 9.82 -10.73 2.43
CA THR A 237 10.54 -9.58 3.00
C THR A 237 11.56 -9.00 2.02
N LEU A 238 12.25 -9.87 1.26
CA LEU A 238 13.19 -9.46 0.22
C LEU A 238 12.46 -8.75 -0.93
N PHE A 239 11.34 -9.31 -1.38
CA PHE A 239 10.54 -8.71 -2.45
C PHE A 239 9.96 -7.36 -2.04
N ILE A 240 9.42 -7.23 -0.82
CA ILE A 240 8.94 -5.95 -0.30
C ILE A 240 10.10 -4.95 -0.20
N GLY A 241 11.25 -5.39 0.32
CA GLY A 241 12.46 -4.58 0.46
C GLY A 241 13.02 -4.04 -0.85
N ILE A 242 12.92 -4.80 -1.94
CA ILE A 242 13.37 -4.37 -3.29
C ILE A 242 12.29 -3.57 -4.02
N THR A 243 11.04 -3.97 -3.89
CA THR A 243 9.94 -3.44 -4.70
C THR A 243 9.52 -2.04 -4.27
N ILE A 244 9.49 -1.75 -2.96
CA ILE A 244 9.14 -0.42 -2.46
C ILE A 244 10.10 0.66 -3.01
N PRO A 245 11.43 0.50 -2.95
CA PRO A 245 12.36 1.44 -3.59
C PRO A 245 12.11 1.63 -5.08
N ILE A 246 11.89 0.54 -5.83
CA ILE A 246 11.61 0.62 -7.27
C ILE A 246 10.33 1.42 -7.54
N LEU A 247 9.27 1.15 -6.78
CA LEU A 247 7.99 1.86 -6.88
C LEU A 247 8.09 3.33 -6.48
N LEU A 248 9.03 3.71 -5.61
CA LEU A 248 9.31 5.11 -5.26
C LEU A 248 10.14 5.84 -6.33
N LEU A 249 11.07 5.13 -6.98
CA LEU A 249 11.94 5.71 -8.01
C LEU A 249 11.24 5.88 -9.36
N THR A 250 10.35 4.96 -9.71
CA THR A 250 9.68 4.92 -11.03
C THR A 250 8.91 6.21 -11.37
N PRO A 251 8.10 6.82 -10.47
CA PRO A 251 7.42 8.10 -10.72
C PRO A 251 8.39 9.24 -11.05
N ILE A 252 9.55 9.25 -10.39
CA ILE A 252 10.59 10.27 -10.58
C ILE A 252 11.22 10.11 -11.96
N ILE A 253 11.52 8.87 -12.37
CA ILE A 253 12.10 8.57 -13.69
C ILE A 253 11.12 8.94 -14.81
N ILE A 254 9.83 8.55 -14.67
CA ILE A 254 8.79 8.86 -15.67
C ILE A 254 8.61 10.38 -15.80
N ALA A 255 8.51 11.09 -14.68
CA ALA A 255 8.34 12.54 -14.70
C ALA A 255 9.54 13.27 -15.31
N LYS A 256 10.78 12.84 -15.03
CA LYS A 256 11.99 13.37 -15.70
C LYS A 256 11.97 13.14 -17.21
N LYS A 257 11.53 11.96 -17.66
CA LYS A 257 11.40 11.66 -19.10
C LYS A 257 10.36 12.54 -19.80
N ILE A 258 9.24 12.83 -19.13
CA ILE A 258 8.20 13.73 -19.66
C ILE A 258 8.75 15.16 -19.77
N GLN A 259 9.41 15.67 -18.73
CA GLN A 259 10.02 17.01 -18.75
C GLN A 259 11.02 17.18 -19.89
N LYS A 260 11.95 16.22 -20.05
CA LYS A 260 12.95 16.27 -21.12
C LYS A 260 12.32 16.32 -22.51
N LYS A 261 11.20 15.61 -22.73
CA LYS A 261 10.47 15.64 -24.01
C LYS A 261 9.74 16.96 -24.23
N ASP A 262 9.15 17.54 -23.19
CA ASP A 262 8.46 18.83 -23.26
C ASP A 262 9.46 19.94 -23.62
N ASP A 263 10.64 19.94 -22.98
CA ASP A 263 11.73 20.87 -23.29
C ASP A 263 12.20 20.72 -24.75
N ASP A 264 12.41 19.49 -25.23
CA ASP A 264 12.83 19.21 -26.62
C ASP A 264 11.79 19.67 -27.66
N CYS A 265 10.50 19.49 -27.38
CA CYS A 265 9.42 20.00 -28.23
C CYS A 265 9.41 21.53 -28.29
N THR A 266 9.59 22.22 -27.15
CA THR A 266 9.62 23.70 -27.12
C THR A 266 10.85 24.30 -27.80
N LEU A 267 12.00 23.62 -27.76
CA LEU A 267 13.21 24.05 -28.47
C LEU A 267 13.06 23.92 -29.99
N ASN A 268 12.35 22.90 -30.47
CA ASN A 268 12.12 22.69 -31.90
C ASN A 268 11.13 23.73 -32.48
N THR A 269 10.10 24.13 -31.72
CA THR A 269 9.15 25.19 -32.16
C THR A 269 9.76 26.59 -32.18
N LYS A 270 10.84 26.85 -31.43
CA LYS A 270 11.55 28.15 -31.45
C LYS A 270 12.58 28.28 -32.58
N ARG A 271 12.88 27.19 -33.30
CA ARG A 271 13.85 27.16 -34.41
C ARG A 271 13.18 27.22 -35.80
N GLN A 272 11.85 27.28 -35.86
CA GLN A 272 11.06 27.58 -37.05
C GLN A 272 10.61 29.04 -37.01
#